data_AF-A0A7S4WCB0-F1
#
_entry.id   AF-A0A7S4WCB0-F1
#
_cell.length_a   1.000
_cell.length_b   1.000
_cell.length_c   1.000
_cell.angle_alpha   90.00
_cell.angle_beta   90.00
_cell.angle_gamma   90.00
#
_symmetry.space_group_name_H-M   'P 1'
#
loop_
_entity.id
_entity.type
_entity.pdbx_description
1 polymer ?
#
loop_
_entity_poly.entity_id
_entity_poly.type
_entity_poly.pdbx_seq_one_letter_code
_entity_poly.pdbx_strand_id
1 'polypeptide(L)'
;MTELTEECFQRTVLDFEGDTQWVQYGEDASNRTAFPAIRTTKGTYPKGSMWTRNPVPACRGPGGGSLVGSHLNCGTGPWGNATGSGVQFPPPFPYGYGFGNHDPLLPGGDAHGTFKWSIVDRIPADMETGEYILSWRWDCEQTPQVWNSCANIRISNGGGGIWV
;
A
#
# COMPACT_ATOMS: atom_id res chain seq x y z
N MET A 1 -27.93 9.92 16.44
CA MET A 1 -27.07 9.75 15.26
C MET A 1 -25.70 10.26 15.66
N THR A 2 -24.70 9.39 15.77
CA THR A 2 -23.32 9.83 16.04
C THR A 2 -22.80 10.58 14.83
N GLU A 3 -22.23 11.76 15.05
CA GLU A 3 -21.59 12.54 14.00
C GLU A 3 -20.33 11.80 13.53
N LEU A 4 -20.15 11.69 12.21
CA LEU A 4 -18.98 11.04 11.62
C LEU A 4 -17.79 12.01 11.64
N THR A 5 -17.00 11.94 12.71
CA THR A 5 -15.80 12.79 12.89
C THR A 5 -14.52 11.96 12.87
N GLU A 6 -13.38 12.64 12.69
CA GLU A 6 -12.06 12.01 12.78
C GLU A 6 -11.82 11.39 14.18
N GLU A 7 -12.30 12.04 15.23
CA GLU A 7 -12.26 11.52 16.59
C GLU A 7 -13.12 10.26 16.75
N CYS A 8 -14.18 10.10 15.96
CA CYS A 8 -14.96 8.87 15.92
C CYS A 8 -14.13 7.73 15.33
N PHE A 9 -13.46 7.94 14.19
CA PHE A 9 -12.60 6.93 13.56
C PHE A 9 -11.42 6.53 14.45
N GLN A 10 -10.79 7.50 15.11
CA GLN A 10 -9.64 7.28 15.99
C GLN A 10 -9.97 6.47 17.26
N ARG A 11 -11.25 6.27 17.59
CA ARG A 11 -11.66 5.42 18.73
C ARG A 11 -11.66 3.93 18.43
N THR A 12 -11.75 3.56 17.16
CA THR A 12 -11.93 2.17 16.72
C THR A 12 -10.94 1.83 15.62
N VAL A 13 -9.64 2.02 15.91
CA VAL A 13 -8.58 1.66 14.98
C VAL A 13 -8.39 0.14 15.00
N LEU A 14 -8.50 -0.47 13.83
CA LEU A 14 -8.32 -1.90 13.65
C LEU A 14 -6.83 -2.24 13.58
N ASP A 15 -6.44 -3.30 14.26
CA ASP A 15 -5.14 -3.93 14.07
C ASP A 15 -5.17 -4.80 12.81
N PHE A 16 -4.02 -4.93 12.15
CA PHE A 16 -3.88 -5.89 11.07
C PHE A 16 -3.66 -7.30 11.61
N GLU A 17 -4.21 -8.30 10.93
CA GLU A 17 -4.03 -9.70 11.29
C GLU A 17 -2.68 -10.24 10.78
N GLY A 18 -1.94 -10.94 11.65
CA GLY A 18 -0.70 -11.66 11.30
C GLY A 18 0.52 -10.76 11.06
N ASP A 19 1.47 -11.22 10.25
CA ASP A 19 2.70 -10.50 9.84
C ASP A 19 2.91 -10.58 8.33
N THR A 20 1.83 -10.80 7.57
CA THR A 20 1.86 -11.02 6.12
C THR A 20 1.02 -9.96 5.42
N GLN A 21 1.55 -9.49 4.30
CA GLN A 21 0.88 -8.62 3.35
C GLN A 21 0.96 -9.28 1.97
N TRP A 22 0.06 -8.90 1.07
CA TRP A 22 0.00 -9.48 -0.27
C TRP A 22 -0.01 -8.41 -1.34
N VAL A 23 0.51 -8.76 -2.51
CA VAL A 23 0.24 -8.04 -3.75
C VAL A 23 -0.75 -8.85 -4.56
N GLN A 24 -1.78 -8.19 -5.08
CA GLN A 24 -2.77 -8.78 -5.98
C GLN A 24 -2.72 -8.04 -7.32
N TYR A 25 -2.61 -8.76 -8.43
CA TYR A 25 -2.64 -8.15 -9.76
C TYR A 25 -4.07 -8.20 -10.32
N GLY A 26 -4.61 -7.06 -10.74
CA GLY A 26 -6.01 -6.96 -11.14
C GLY A 26 -6.97 -7.48 -10.05
N GLU A 27 -8.07 -8.09 -10.48
CA GLU A 27 -9.17 -8.50 -9.59
C GLU A 27 -9.07 -9.94 -9.07
N ASP A 28 -8.16 -10.75 -9.61
CA ASP A 28 -8.06 -12.17 -9.28
C ASP A 28 -7.31 -12.41 -7.96
N ALA A 29 -8.06 -12.69 -6.89
CA ALA A 29 -7.50 -12.99 -5.58
C ALA A 29 -6.61 -14.26 -5.53
N SER A 30 -6.70 -15.15 -6.51
CA SER A 30 -5.88 -16.38 -6.55
C SER A 30 -4.42 -16.10 -6.91
N ASN A 31 -4.12 -14.94 -7.51
CA ASN A 31 -2.77 -14.55 -7.89
C ASN A 31 -1.98 -13.82 -6.78
N ARG A 32 -2.56 -13.75 -5.57
CA ARG A 32 -1.93 -13.05 -4.44
C ARG A 32 -0.56 -13.64 -4.13
N THR A 33 0.45 -12.78 -4.14
CA THR A 33 1.80 -13.14 -3.72
C THR A 33 2.05 -12.58 -2.33
N ALA A 34 2.32 -13.47 -1.37
CA ALA A 34 2.57 -13.13 0.03
C ALA A 34 4.00 -12.63 0.26
N PHE A 35 4.16 -11.66 1.15
CA PHE A 35 5.45 -11.21 1.64
C PHE A 35 5.34 -10.70 3.10
N PRO A 36 6.46 -10.62 3.85
CA PRO A 36 6.44 -10.13 5.22
C PRO A 36 6.00 -8.67 5.31
N ALA A 37 5.00 -8.40 6.15
CA ALA A 37 4.57 -7.03 6.46
C ALA A 37 5.56 -6.37 7.42
N ILE A 38 5.79 -5.06 7.27
CA ILE A 38 6.55 -4.28 8.26
C ILE A 38 5.57 -3.43 9.04
N ARG A 39 5.36 -3.78 10.31
CA ARG A 39 4.35 -3.17 11.17
C ARG A 39 4.98 -2.52 12.39
N THR A 40 4.37 -1.46 12.90
CA THR A 40 4.81 -0.77 14.14
C THR A 40 3.62 -0.22 14.91
N THR A 41 3.73 -0.21 16.24
CA THR A 41 2.86 0.52 17.17
C THR A 41 3.59 1.66 17.88
N LYS A 42 4.88 1.86 17.55
CA LYS A 42 5.74 2.88 18.15
C LYS A 42 5.70 4.15 17.29
N GLY A 43 5.45 5.28 17.94
CA GLY A 43 5.39 6.59 17.28
C GLY A 43 4.14 6.78 16.41
N THR A 44 3.11 5.96 16.61
CA THR A 44 1.88 5.99 15.82
C THR A 44 0.86 6.98 16.40
N TYR A 45 -0.09 7.37 15.56
CA TYR A 45 -1.25 8.16 15.98
C TYR A 45 -2.55 7.52 15.44
N PRO A 46 -3.55 7.24 16.30
CA PRO A 46 -3.54 7.33 17.76
C PRO A 46 -2.41 6.52 18.42
N LYS A 47 -1.96 6.92 19.61
CA LYS A 47 -0.80 6.30 20.26
C LYS A 47 -1.05 4.81 20.50
N GLY A 48 -0.17 3.97 19.96
CA GLY A 48 -0.24 2.52 20.12
C GLY A 48 -1.05 1.80 19.04
N SER A 49 -1.70 2.53 18.13
CA SER A 49 -2.34 1.92 16.96
C SER A 49 -1.32 1.27 16.04
N MET A 50 -1.72 0.22 15.34
CA MET A 50 -0.86 -0.49 14.40
C MET A 50 -0.82 0.21 13.04
N TRP A 51 0.40 0.41 12.54
CA TRP A 51 0.66 0.95 11.20
C TRP A 51 1.41 -0.09 10.38
N THR A 52 1.03 -0.25 9.11
CA THR A 52 1.73 -1.09 8.14
C THR A 52 2.47 -0.19 7.14
N ARG A 53 3.75 -0.50 6.88
CA ARG A 53 4.55 0.25 5.91
C ARG A 53 4.10 -0.08 4.49
N ASN A 54 3.99 0.93 3.63
CA ASN A 54 3.88 0.67 2.21
C ASN A 54 5.12 -0.11 1.69
N PRO A 55 4.96 -1.30 1.08
CA PRO A 55 6.06 -2.15 0.65
C PRO A 55 6.77 -1.67 -0.62
N VAL A 56 6.32 -0.60 -1.27
CA VAL A 56 6.82 -0.13 -2.56
C VAL A 56 7.85 0.99 -2.38
N PRO A 57 9.15 0.70 -2.53
CA PRO A 57 10.19 1.72 -2.42
C PRO A 57 10.12 2.70 -3.58
N ALA A 58 10.37 3.97 -3.29
CA ALA A 58 10.78 4.92 -4.31
C ALA A 58 12.16 4.54 -4.88
N CYS A 59 12.43 4.99 -6.10
CA CYS A 59 13.80 4.98 -6.62
C CYS A 59 14.70 5.95 -5.81
N ARG A 60 16.01 5.70 -5.79
CA ARG A 60 16.99 6.59 -5.13
C ARG A 60 17.21 7.93 -5.84
N GLY A 61 16.89 8.00 -7.13
CA GLY A 61 16.99 9.23 -7.91
C GLY A 61 15.95 10.29 -7.48
N PRO A 62 16.18 11.56 -7.83
CA PRO A 62 15.33 12.68 -7.38
C PRO A 62 13.88 12.59 -7.87
N GLY A 63 13.63 11.86 -8.96
CA GLY A 63 12.28 11.63 -9.45
C GLY A 63 11.51 10.53 -8.70
N GLY A 64 12.16 9.76 -7.82
CA GLY A 64 11.56 8.66 -7.05
C GLY A 64 10.87 7.55 -7.86
N GLY A 65 10.93 7.60 -9.20
CA GLY A 65 10.21 6.72 -10.12
C GLY A 65 9.04 7.38 -10.89
N SER A 66 8.75 8.67 -10.65
CA SER A 66 7.69 9.43 -11.32
C SER A 66 8.13 10.09 -12.65
N LEU A 67 9.43 10.41 -12.77
CA LEU A 67 9.97 11.03 -13.98
C LEU A 67 10.19 9.99 -15.09
N VAL A 68 9.22 9.88 -15.99
CA VAL A 68 9.32 9.14 -17.26
C VAL A 68 10.49 9.68 -18.10
N GLY A 69 11.37 8.79 -18.58
CA GLY A 69 12.33 9.10 -19.66
C GLY A 69 13.83 9.05 -19.35
N SER A 70 14.29 8.90 -18.11
CA SER A 70 15.73 8.70 -17.84
C SER A 70 16.06 7.88 -16.59
N HIS A 71 15.06 7.53 -15.78
CA HIS A 71 15.19 6.70 -14.57
C HIS A 71 14.40 5.38 -14.68
N LEU A 72 14.25 4.88 -15.92
CA LEU A 72 13.32 3.87 -16.44
C LEU A 72 13.27 2.50 -15.72
N ASN A 73 14.05 2.29 -14.68
CA ASN A 73 14.02 1.05 -13.92
C ASN A 73 14.73 1.18 -12.56
N CYS A 74 14.57 2.35 -11.93
CA CYS A 74 15.49 2.82 -10.88
C CYS A 74 16.96 2.62 -11.30
N GLY A 75 17.31 2.83 -12.57
CA GLY A 75 18.68 2.65 -13.09
C GLY A 75 19.10 1.22 -13.46
N THR A 76 18.18 0.26 -13.63
CA THR A 76 18.50 -1.09 -14.16
C THR A 76 18.29 -1.24 -15.69
N GLY A 77 18.11 -0.13 -16.41
CA GLY A 77 18.07 -0.08 -17.88
C GLY A 77 19.41 0.39 -18.50
N PRO A 78 19.56 0.36 -19.84
CA PRO A 78 20.80 0.73 -20.55
C PRO A 78 21.31 2.16 -20.26
N TRP A 79 20.45 3.03 -19.73
CA TRP A 79 20.73 4.42 -19.33
C TRP A 79 21.06 4.57 -17.83
N GLY A 80 21.24 3.44 -17.11
CA GLY A 80 21.39 3.33 -15.67
C GLY A 80 22.69 3.86 -15.05
N ASN A 81 23.31 4.87 -15.66
CA ASN A 81 24.56 5.47 -15.17
C ASN A 81 24.36 6.83 -14.47
N ALA A 82 23.16 7.10 -13.96
CA ALA A 82 22.97 8.23 -13.05
C ALA A 82 23.36 7.78 -11.64
N THR A 83 24.34 8.46 -11.03
CA THR A 83 24.63 8.41 -9.59
C THR A 83 23.30 8.52 -8.82
N GLY A 84 22.85 7.42 -8.20
CA GLY A 84 21.47 7.30 -7.68
C GLY A 84 20.62 6.20 -8.32
N SER A 85 21.23 5.22 -9.00
CA SER A 85 20.57 3.96 -9.37
C SER A 85 20.29 3.10 -8.12
N GLY A 86 19.18 2.38 -8.16
CA GLY A 86 18.66 1.51 -7.12
C GLY A 86 17.37 2.02 -6.49
N VAL A 87 16.81 1.16 -5.64
CA VAL A 87 15.64 1.38 -4.81
C VAL A 87 16.05 1.81 -3.40
N GLN A 88 15.19 2.53 -2.67
CA GLN A 88 15.49 2.96 -1.30
C GLN A 88 15.56 1.77 -0.32
N PHE A 89 14.72 0.76 -0.52
CA PHE A 89 14.76 -0.53 0.16
C PHE A 89 14.40 -1.66 -0.82
N PRO A 90 14.74 -2.93 -0.55
CA PRO A 90 14.42 -4.03 -1.46
C PRO A 90 12.90 -4.19 -1.66
N PRO A 91 12.39 -4.24 -2.92
CA PRO A 91 10.98 -4.50 -3.17
C PRO A 91 10.67 -5.98 -2.86
N PRO A 92 9.51 -6.27 -2.23
CA PRO A 92 9.15 -7.65 -1.89
C PRO A 92 8.52 -8.43 -3.06
N PHE A 93 8.22 -7.76 -4.18
CA PHE A 93 7.67 -8.39 -5.38
C PHE A 93 8.24 -7.75 -6.66
N PRO A 94 8.25 -8.48 -7.79
CA PRO A 94 8.76 -7.97 -9.06
C PRO A 94 8.06 -6.66 -9.47
N TYR A 95 8.85 -5.69 -9.92
CA TYR A 95 8.35 -4.40 -10.43
C TYR A 95 7.61 -3.52 -9.40
N GLY A 96 7.59 -3.92 -8.12
CA GLY A 96 6.97 -3.18 -7.02
C GLY A 96 7.85 -2.06 -6.50
N TYR A 97 8.26 -1.09 -7.34
CA TYR A 97 9.08 0.06 -6.96
C TYR A 97 8.70 1.30 -7.75
N GLY A 98 9.37 2.42 -7.47
CA GLY A 98 9.21 3.66 -8.24
C GLY A 98 7.86 4.33 -8.03
N PHE A 99 7.35 4.33 -6.80
CA PHE A 99 5.99 4.71 -6.43
C PHE A 99 4.90 3.80 -6.99
N GLY A 100 5.24 2.67 -7.61
CA GLY A 100 4.29 1.68 -8.11
C GLY A 100 3.77 1.96 -9.53
N ASN A 101 4.34 2.95 -10.21
CA ASN A 101 4.12 3.18 -11.62
C ASN A 101 4.52 1.92 -12.40
N HIS A 102 3.54 1.28 -13.05
CA HIS A 102 3.81 0.11 -13.87
C HIS A 102 4.34 0.56 -15.24
N ASP A 103 5.64 0.80 -15.32
CA ASP A 103 6.33 1.33 -16.50
C ASP A 103 6.00 0.50 -17.77
N PRO A 104 5.70 1.14 -18.93
CA PRO A 104 5.40 0.46 -20.20
C PRO A 104 6.53 -0.44 -20.72
N LEU A 105 7.76 -0.28 -20.25
CA LEU A 105 8.89 -1.14 -20.58
C LEU A 105 8.93 -2.42 -19.73
N LEU A 106 8.09 -2.54 -18.71
CA LEU A 106 7.96 -3.73 -17.86
C LEU A 106 6.81 -4.63 -18.37
N PRO A 107 6.91 -5.96 -18.20
CA PRO A 107 5.86 -6.88 -18.63
C PRO A 107 4.50 -6.53 -18.04
N GLY A 108 3.51 -6.19 -18.88
CA GLY A 108 2.17 -5.78 -18.43
C GLY A 108 1.99 -4.29 -18.14
N GLY A 109 3.01 -3.46 -18.39
CA GLY A 109 2.93 -2.01 -18.27
C GLY A 109 2.16 -1.35 -19.39
N ASP A 110 1.72 -0.12 -19.12
CA ASP A 110 1.06 0.72 -20.11
C ASP A 110 1.68 2.10 -20.19
N ALA A 111 1.39 2.81 -21.29
CA ALA A 111 1.95 4.15 -21.54
C ALA A 111 1.57 5.20 -20.49
N HIS A 112 0.58 4.89 -19.62
CA HIS A 112 0.08 5.77 -18.58
C HIS A 112 0.69 5.46 -17.21
N GLY A 113 1.50 4.40 -17.08
CA GLY A 113 2.12 4.00 -15.82
C GLY A 113 1.10 3.60 -14.75
N THR A 114 -0.04 3.02 -15.14
CA THR A 114 -1.11 2.75 -14.17
C THR A 114 -0.73 1.68 -13.15
N PHE A 115 -1.29 1.77 -11.95
CA PHE A 115 -1.20 0.71 -10.95
C PHE A 115 -1.97 -0.53 -11.43
N LYS A 116 -1.24 -1.60 -11.74
CA LYS A 116 -1.85 -2.90 -12.13
C LYS A 116 -2.10 -3.83 -10.96
N TRP A 117 -1.75 -3.40 -9.76
CA TRP A 117 -1.80 -4.21 -8.57
C TRP A 117 -2.36 -3.42 -7.39
N SER A 118 -2.79 -4.15 -6.37
CA SER A 118 -3.19 -3.63 -5.06
C SER A 118 -2.36 -4.29 -3.97
N ILE A 119 -2.04 -3.51 -2.93
CA ILE A 119 -1.55 -4.05 -1.67
C ILE A 119 -2.78 -4.51 -0.89
N VAL A 120 -2.71 -5.71 -0.33
CA VAL A 120 -3.80 -6.31 0.44
C VAL A 120 -3.28 -6.71 1.80
N ASP A 121 -4.03 -6.39 2.84
CA ASP A 121 -3.84 -6.84 4.20
C ASP A 121 -5.06 -7.63 4.68
N ARG A 122 -4.95 -8.22 5.88
CA ARG A 122 -6.07 -8.80 6.61
C ARG A 122 -6.35 -8.02 7.86
N ILE A 123 -7.61 -7.99 8.26
CA ILE A 123 -8.07 -7.48 9.56
C ILE A 123 -8.84 -8.59 10.31
N PRO A 124 -8.96 -8.49 11.64
CA PRO A 124 -9.65 -9.48 12.46
C PRO A 124 -11.01 -9.88 11.90
N ALA A 125 -11.26 -11.19 11.86
CA ALA A 125 -12.49 -11.77 11.32
C ALA A 125 -13.68 -11.72 12.30
N ASP A 126 -13.44 -11.41 13.57
CA ASP A 126 -14.42 -11.38 14.66
C ASP A 126 -15.15 -10.04 14.78
N MET A 127 -15.41 -9.38 13.66
CA MET A 127 -16.22 -8.17 13.60
C MET A 127 -17.71 -8.52 13.55
N GLU A 128 -18.54 -7.75 14.26
CA GLU A 128 -19.99 -7.89 14.16
C GLU A 128 -20.45 -7.65 12.71
N THR A 129 -21.44 -8.41 12.26
CA THR A 129 -22.04 -8.15 10.94
C THR A 129 -22.82 -6.86 10.96
N GLY A 130 -22.66 -6.04 9.93
CA GLY A 130 -23.35 -4.75 9.88
C GLY A 130 -22.83 -3.84 8.79
N GLU A 131 -23.38 -2.63 8.76
CA GLU A 131 -22.93 -1.53 7.91
C GLU A 131 -21.90 -0.71 8.69
N TYR A 132 -20.75 -0.45 8.07
CA TYR A 132 -19.64 0.31 8.66
C TYR A 132 -19.18 1.40 7.69
N ILE A 133 -18.53 2.41 8.25
CA ILE A 133 -17.71 3.34 7.47
C ILE A 133 -16.25 2.99 7.75
N LEU A 134 -15.52 2.63 6.71
CA LEU A 134 -14.08 2.43 6.77
C LEU A 134 -13.39 3.77 6.53
N SER A 135 -12.43 4.13 7.38
CA SER A 135 -11.48 5.22 7.14
C SER A 135 -10.11 4.61 6.84
N TRP A 136 -9.46 5.13 5.81
CA TRP A 136 -8.10 4.76 5.41
C TRP A 136 -7.23 6.01 5.41
N ARG A 137 -6.02 5.87 5.96
CA ARG A 137 -5.04 6.95 6.09
C ARG A 137 -3.66 6.47 5.65
N TRP A 138 -2.96 7.31 4.89
CA TRP A 138 -1.56 7.14 4.50
C TRP A 138 -0.78 8.43 4.77
N ASP A 139 0.22 8.36 5.65
CA ASP A 139 1.22 9.42 5.84
C ASP A 139 2.48 9.17 4.99
N CYS A 140 2.89 10.15 4.20
CA CYS A 140 4.00 10.00 3.27
C CYS A 140 5.37 10.08 3.99
N GLU A 141 6.32 9.24 3.57
CA GLU A 141 7.70 9.29 4.07
C GLU A 141 8.47 10.50 3.52
N GLN A 142 8.31 10.82 2.23
CA GLN A 142 9.16 11.79 1.53
C GLN A 142 8.61 13.23 1.54
N THR A 143 7.33 13.41 1.90
CA THR A 143 6.65 14.70 1.86
C THR A 143 5.73 14.84 3.09
N PRO A 144 5.41 16.06 3.53
CA PRO A 144 4.48 16.28 4.65
C PRO A 144 3.01 16.12 4.22
N GLN A 145 2.70 15.07 3.45
CA GLN A 145 1.37 14.79 2.94
C GLN A 145 0.71 13.69 3.75
N VAL A 146 -0.61 13.84 3.92
CA VAL A 146 -1.49 12.83 4.49
C VAL A 146 -2.65 12.64 3.53
N TRP A 147 -2.86 11.40 3.09
CA TRP A 147 -3.95 11.02 2.20
C TRP A 147 -4.98 10.25 3.02
N ASN A 148 -6.24 10.72 2.99
CA ASN A 148 -7.33 10.08 3.70
C ASN A 148 -8.47 9.78 2.72
N SER A 149 -9.09 8.62 2.89
CA SER A 149 -10.31 8.25 2.16
C SER A 149 -11.26 7.48 3.07
N CYS A 150 -12.54 7.46 2.72
CA CYS A 150 -13.53 6.68 3.43
C CYS A 150 -14.42 5.90 2.47
N ALA A 151 -14.97 4.79 2.95
CA ALA A 151 -15.87 3.93 2.18
C ALA A 151 -17.00 3.40 3.06
N ASN A 152 -18.20 3.26 2.48
CA ASN A 152 -19.27 2.48 3.07
C ASN A 152 -18.97 1.00 2.82
N ILE A 153 -18.91 0.19 3.86
CA ILE A 153 -18.68 -1.25 3.76
C ILE A 153 -19.77 -2.00 4.53
N ARG A 154 -20.04 -3.22 4.09
CA ARG A 154 -20.93 -4.14 4.79
C ARG A 154 -20.16 -5.40 5.17
N ILE A 155 -20.09 -5.69 6.46
CA ILE A 155 -19.55 -6.96 6.96
C ILE A 155 -20.70 -7.97 6.99
N SER A 156 -20.50 -9.10 6.32
CA SER A 156 -21.49 -10.19 6.21
C SER A 156 -20.93 -11.49 6.77
N ASN A 157 -21.80 -12.39 7.23
CA ASN A 157 -21.40 -13.71 7.71
C ASN A 157 -20.86 -14.56 6.55
N GLY A 158 -19.54 -14.55 6.36
CA GLY A 158 -18.80 -15.41 5.44
C GLY A 158 -17.51 -15.86 6.10
N GLY A 159 -17.30 -17.17 6.24
CA GLY A 159 -16.20 -17.77 7.00
C GLY A 159 -14.79 -17.67 6.38
N GLY A 160 -14.50 -16.59 5.66
CA GLY A 160 -13.16 -16.27 5.17
C GLY A 160 -12.76 -14.91 5.73
N GLY A 161 -11.57 -14.80 6.32
CA GLY A 161 -11.08 -13.56 6.96
C GLY A 161 -11.26 -12.32 6.07
N ILE A 162 -11.34 -11.16 6.70
CA ILE A 162 -11.62 -9.90 6.01
C ILE A 162 -10.33 -9.37 5.38
N TRP A 163 -10.40 -9.05 4.10
CA TRP A 163 -9.28 -8.52 3.32
C TRP A 163 -9.55 -7.07 2.98
N VAL A 164 -8.53 -6.23 3.17
CA VAL A 164 -8.59 -4.78 2.94
C VAL A 164 -7.39 -4.31 2.16
#